data_AF-A0AAU2CN88-F1
#
_entry.id   AF-A0AAU2CN88-F1
#
_cell.length_a   1.000
_cell.length_b   1.000
_cell.length_c   1.000
_cell.angle_alpha   90.00
_cell.angle_beta   90.00
_cell.angle_gamma   90.00
#
_symmetry.space_group_name_H-M   'P 1'
#
loop_
_entity.id
_entity.type
_entity.pdbx_description
1 polymer ?
#
loop_
_entity_poly.entity_id
_entity_poly.type
_entity_poly.pdbx_seq_one_letter_code
_entity_poly.pdbx_strand_id
1 'polypeptide(L)'
;MRDVDAQFLRGLFDEEGSLYTRGRTALYRLHGVEGLLYVGISVSPLTRVRTHLREQPWGPSVIAIRIDYPDDPEAAEREAVFAERPKYNVVFNGRNPPPPPDPASRLRTELAVERRRLEQFEATVPVSPTHLRLIERGIRAKRARIAKLTEEVRAVEDVARADG
;
A
#
# COMPACT_ATOMS: atom_id res chain seq x y z
N MET A 1 8.33 1.66 -35.07
CA MET A 1 8.56 2.58 -33.94
C MET A 1 7.65 2.21 -32.77
N ARG A 2 7.88 1.04 -32.15
CA ARG A 2 7.21 0.54 -30.94
C ARG A 2 8.13 -0.55 -30.39
N ASP A 3 8.67 -0.35 -29.19
CA ASP A 3 9.13 -1.43 -28.26
C ASP A 3 10.03 -0.93 -27.13
N VAL A 4 10.49 0.33 -27.17
CA VAL A 4 11.41 0.83 -26.15
C VAL A 4 10.71 1.13 -24.81
N ASP A 5 9.41 1.47 -24.82
CA ASP A 5 8.70 1.84 -23.59
C ASP A 5 8.26 0.65 -22.73
N ALA A 6 7.85 -0.46 -23.34
CA ALA A 6 7.32 -1.60 -22.58
C ALA A 6 8.42 -2.40 -21.87
N GLN A 7 9.62 -2.47 -22.44
CA GLN A 7 10.74 -3.23 -21.87
C GLN A 7 11.43 -2.46 -20.73
N PHE A 8 11.55 -1.13 -20.86
CA PHE A 8 12.06 -0.26 -19.80
C PHE A 8 11.12 -0.24 -18.58
N LEU A 9 9.80 -0.15 -18.82
CA LEU A 9 8.81 -0.24 -17.76
C LEU A 9 8.80 -1.64 -17.10
N ARG A 10 8.93 -2.74 -17.86
CA ARG A 10 9.03 -4.08 -17.27
C ARG A 10 10.32 -4.32 -16.46
N GLY A 11 11.42 -3.64 -16.78
CA GLY A 11 12.63 -3.68 -15.95
C GLY A 11 12.47 -2.95 -14.62
N LEU A 12 11.50 -2.02 -14.56
CA LEU A 12 11.14 -1.32 -13.34
C LEU A 12 10.17 -2.13 -12.48
N PHE A 13 9.40 -3.10 -12.98
CA PHE A 13 8.38 -3.81 -12.18
C PHE A 13 8.69 -5.30 -11.96
N ASP A 14 8.52 -5.81 -10.75
CA ASP A 14 8.45 -7.27 -10.50
C ASP A 14 7.08 -7.86 -10.90
N GLU A 15 6.94 -9.19 -10.80
CA GLU A 15 5.69 -9.90 -11.16
C GLU A 15 4.47 -9.42 -10.32
N GLU A 16 4.70 -8.65 -9.25
CA GLU A 16 3.68 -8.05 -8.39
C GLU A 16 3.44 -6.55 -8.67
N GLY A 17 4.17 -5.94 -9.62
CA GLY A 17 4.04 -4.53 -9.99
C GLY A 17 4.77 -3.57 -9.05
N SER A 18 5.74 -4.05 -8.27
CA SER A 18 6.59 -3.21 -7.41
C SER A 18 7.84 -2.77 -8.14
N LEU A 19 8.29 -1.54 -7.89
CA LEU A 19 9.51 -1.03 -8.48
C LEU A 19 10.73 -1.89 -8.04
N TYR A 20 11.40 -2.60 -8.94
CA TYR A 20 12.56 -3.47 -8.68
C TYR A 20 13.70 -2.67 -8.06
N THR A 21 13.73 -2.59 -6.72
CA THR A 21 14.84 -1.96 -5.99
C THR A 21 15.52 -2.90 -5.01
N ARG A 22 15.31 -4.22 -5.15
CA ARG A 22 15.83 -5.24 -4.21
C ARG A 22 15.41 -5.00 -2.76
N GLY A 23 14.18 -4.55 -2.54
CA GLY A 23 13.65 -4.28 -1.19
C GLY A 23 14.18 -2.98 -0.56
N ARG A 24 14.78 -2.07 -1.33
CA ARG A 24 15.15 -0.74 -0.83
C ARG A 24 13.91 0.09 -0.56
N THR A 25 13.86 0.67 0.63
CA THR A 25 12.83 1.64 1.01
C THR A 25 13.01 2.93 0.19
N ALA A 26 11.95 3.37 -0.46
CA ALA A 26 11.89 4.60 -1.23
C ALA A 26 11.34 5.75 -0.39
N LEU A 27 11.76 6.97 -0.70
CA LEU A 27 11.14 8.21 -0.23
C LEU A 27 10.20 8.73 -1.32
N TYR A 28 8.91 8.83 -1.04
CA TYR A 28 7.92 9.38 -1.96
C TYR A 28 7.39 10.73 -1.47
N ARG A 29 7.27 11.69 -2.38
CA ARG A 29 6.72 13.03 -2.17
C ARG A 29 5.49 13.23 -3.04
N LEU A 30 4.43 13.78 -2.44
CA LEU A 30 3.16 14.10 -3.09
C LEU A 30 2.99 15.61 -3.09
N HIS A 31 2.85 16.19 -4.27
CA HIS A 31 2.75 17.63 -4.47
C HIS A 31 1.36 18.00 -4.97
N GLY A 32 0.86 19.13 -4.47
CA GLY A 32 -0.35 19.80 -4.93
C GLY A 32 -0.01 21.15 -5.51
N VAL A 33 -1.03 21.93 -5.87
CA VAL A 33 -0.85 23.29 -6.39
C VAL A 33 -0.25 24.22 -5.33
N GLU A 34 -0.48 23.94 -4.06
CA GLU A 34 0.03 24.70 -2.92
C GLU A 34 1.44 24.27 -2.45
N GLY A 35 2.07 23.31 -3.12
CA GLY A 35 3.40 22.80 -2.78
C GLY A 35 3.39 21.37 -2.26
N LEU A 36 4.33 21.03 -1.35
CA LEU A 36 4.46 19.68 -0.83
C LEU A 36 3.30 19.36 0.14
N LEU A 37 2.49 18.38 -0.24
CA LEU A 37 1.34 17.93 0.56
C LEU A 37 1.76 16.87 1.56
N TYR A 38 2.52 15.89 1.11
CA TYR A 38 2.90 14.74 1.93
C TYR A 38 4.23 14.15 1.49
N VAL A 39 5.01 13.65 2.44
CA VAL A 39 6.21 12.84 2.21
C VAL A 39 6.12 11.58 3.07
N GLY A 40 6.55 10.44 2.53
CA GLY A 40 6.59 9.19 3.27
C GLY A 40 7.65 8.24 2.74
N ILE A 41 7.99 7.22 3.52
CA ILE A 41 8.86 6.13 3.07
C ILE A 41 8.13 4.79 2.94
N SER A 42 8.54 3.96 1.98
CA SER A 42 8.01 2.61 1.83
C SER A 42 8.88 1.72 0.95
N VAL A 43 8.94 0.42 1.27
CA VAL A 43 9.46 -0.63 0.37
C VAL A 43 8.54 -0.90 -0.83
N SER A 44 7.30 -0.42 -0.80
CA SER A 44 6.31 -0.54 -1.88
C SER A 44 5.64 0.82 -2.15
N PRO A 45 6.41 1.83 -2.63
CA PRO A 45 5.97 3.22 -2.66
C PRO A 45 4.72 3.42 -3.51
N LEU A 46 4.60 2.77 -4.67
CA LEU A 46 3.43 2.92 -5.54
C LEU A 46 2.14 2.42 -4.90
N THR A 47 2.20 1.28 -4.19
CA THR A 47 1.06 0.76 -3.43
C THR A 47 0.65 1.75 -2.34
N ARG A 48 1.64 2.29 -1.62
CA ARG A 48 1.39 3.24 -0.54
C ARG A 48 0.82 4.56 -1.04
N VAL A 49 1.37 5.11 -2.13
CA VAL A 49 0.86 6.29 -2.82
C VAL A 49 -0.58 6.07 -3.26
N ARG A 50 -0.88 4.95 -3.93
CA ARG A 50 -2.26 4.63 -4.37
C ARG A 50 -3.24 4.59 -3.20
N THR A 51 -2.82 4.04 -2.06
CA THR A 51 -3.63 4.03 -0.84
C THR A 51 -3.89 5.46 -0.34
N HIS A 52 -2.87 6.31 -0.26
CA HIS A 52 -3.04 7.71 0.14
C HIS A 52 -4.00 8.47 -0.78
N LEU A 53 -3.84 8.35 -2.10
CA LEU A 53 -4.72 9.02 -3.07
C LEU A 53 -6.19 8.60 -2.94
N ARG A 54 -6.45 7.36 -2.51
CA ARG A 54 -7.79 6.82 -2.34
C ARG A 54 -8.43 7.18 -1.00
N GLU A 55 -7.65 7.13 0.08
CA GLU A 55 -8.18 7.16 1.45
C GLU A 55 -8.09 8.53 2.11
N GLN A 56 -7.20 9.40 1.62
CA GLN A 56 -7.01 10.70 2.22
C GLN A 56 -7.88 11.76 1.54
N PRO A 57 -8.52 12.66 2.31
CA PRO A 57 -9.41 13.68 1.75
C PRO A 57 -8.68 14.67 0.83
N TRP A 58 -7.36 14.81 0.99
CA TRP A 58 -6.48 15.61 0.14
C TRP A 58 -5.92 14.87 -1.08
N GLY A 59 -6.24 13.59 -1.26
CA GLY A 59 -5.78 12.78 -2.39
C GLY A 59 -6.07 13.41 -3.77
N PRO A 60 -7.28 13.93 -4.02
CA PRO A 60 -7.61 14.63 -5.27
C PRO A 60 -6.81 15.92 -5.53
N SER A 61 -6.15 16.49 -4.50
CA SER A 61 -5.32 17.69 -4.62
C SER A 61 -3.88 17.39 -5.10
N VAL A 62 -3.50 16.11 -5.21
CA VAL A 62 -2.17 15.72 -5.69
C VAL A 62 -2.09 15.86 -7.21
N ILE A 63 -1.11 16.66 -7.67
CA ILE A 63 -0.84 16.92 -9.09
C ILE A 63 0.49 16.31 -9.56
N ALA A 64 1.40 16.00 -8.65
CA ALA A 64 2.70 15.40 -8.98
C ALA A 64 3.21 14.48 -7.87
N ILE A 65 3.96 13.45 -8.27
CA ILE A 65 4.54 12.45 -7.39
C ILE A 65 6.02 12.33 -7.74
N ARG A 66 6.89 12.41 -6.73
CA ARG A 66 8.33 12.16 -6.86
C ARG A 66 8.72 10.99 -5.98
N ILE A 67 9.57 10.10 -6.49
CA ILE A 67 10.06 8.92 -5.76
C ILE A 67 11.58 8.91 -5.90
N ASP A 68 12.27 8.96 -4.76
CA ASP A 68 13.73 8.89 -4.66
C ASP A 68 14.13 7.66 -3.81
N TYR A 69 15.36 7.17 -3.98
CA TYR A 69 15.88 6.00 -3.25
C TYR A 69 17.17 6.36 -2.49
N PRO A 70 17.05 7.12 -1.38
CA PRO A 70 18.20 7.47 -0.55
C PRO A 70 18.83 6.23 0.10
N ASP A 71 20.08 6.36 0.54
CA ASP A 71 20.76 5.31 1.31
C ASP A 71 20.23 5.21 2.75
N ASP A 72 19.80 6.34 3.32
CA ASP A 72 19.10 6.43 4.62
C ASP A 72 17.71 7.09 4.44
N PRO A 73 16.67 6.29 4.15
CA PRO A 73 15.31 6.77 3.92
C PRO A 73 14.68 7.48 5.12
N GLU A 74 14.93 6.98 6.32
CA GLU A 74 14.42 7.53 7.57
C GLU A 74 14.99 8.93 7.83
N ALA A 75 16.31 9.11 7.62
CA ALA A 75 16.92 10.44 7.72
C ALA A 75 16.39 11.40 6.65
N ALA A 76 16.25 10.92 5.41
CA ALA A 76 15.75 11.73 4.30
C ALA A 76 14.27 12.14 4.48
N GLU A 77 13.44 11.28 5.05
CA GLU A 77 12.04 11.62 5.41
C GLU A 77 12.01 12.72 6.47
N ARG A 78 12.78 12.55 7.55
CA ARG A 78 12.86 13.54 8.62
C ARG A 78 13.37 14.89 8.14
N GLU A 79 14.38 14.91 7.28
CA GLU A 79 14.90 16.12 6.66
C GLU A 79 13.83 16.80 5.79
N ALA A 80 13.14 16.04 4.92
CA ALA A 80 12.08 16.57 4.09
C ALA A 80 10.92 17.14 4.92
N VAL A 81 10.51 16.46 5.99
CA VAL A 81 9.47 16.95 6.91
C VAL A 81 9.90 18.26 7.58
N PHE A 82 11.16 18.35 8.02
CA PHE A 82 11.67 19.53 8.72
C PHE A 82 11.89 20.74 7.80
N ALA A 83 12.52 20.51 6.65
CA ALA A 83 12.90 21.55 5.71
C ALA A 83 11.73 22.03 4.84
N GLU A 84 10.92 21.10 4.34
CA GLU A 84 9.88 21.39 3.34
C GLU A 84 8.48 21.57 3.99
N ARG A 85 8.33 21.20 5.27
CA ARG A 85 7.09 21.32 6.07
C ARG A 85 5.81 20.90 5.31
N PRO A 86 5.71 19.62 4.89
CA PRO A 86 4.57 19.14 4.12
C PRO A 86 3.26 19.40 4.85
N LYS A 87 2.26 19.91 4.12
CA LYS A 87 0.98 20.37 4.66
C LYS A 87 0.24 19.31 5.50
N TYR A 88 0.35 18.05 5.12
CA TYR A 88 -0.34 16.92 5.75
C TYR A 88 0.62 15.93 6.42
N ASN A 89 1.93 16.20 6.48
CA ASN A 89 2.84 15.49 7.38
C ASN A 89 2.69 16.05 8.78
N VAL A 90 1.61 15.63 9.41
CA VAL A 90 1.37 15.96 10.80
C VAL A 90 2.09 14.91 11.64
N VAL A 91 3.25 15.27 12.21
CA VAL A 91 3.82 14.53 13.35
C VAL A 91 2.71 14.43 14.38
N PHE A 92 2.10 13.26 14.58
CA PHE A 92 1.06 12.96 15.57
C PHE A 92 0.50 14.21 16.30
N ASN A 93 -0.29 15.07 15.62
CA ASN A 93 -0.86 16.24 16.30
C ASN A 93 -1.98 15.75 17.21
N GLY A 94 -1.64 15.46 18.47
CA GLY A 94 -2.42 15.76 19.67
C GLY A 94 -3.83 15.16 19.84
N ARG A 95 -4.45 14.59 18.81
CA ARG A 95 -5.42 13.52 19.01
C ARG A 95 -4.59 12.28 19.18
N ASN A 96 -4.65 11.73 20.39
CA ASN A 96 -4.16 10.38 20.63
C ASN A 96 -4.61 9.54 19.42
N PRO A 97 -3.69 9.05 18.58
CA PRO A 97 -4.08 8.07 17.58
C PRO A 97 -4.85 7.00 18.36
N PRO A 98 -5.99 6.48 17.85
CA PRO A 98 -6.58 5.32 18.50
C PRO A 98 -5.43 4.32 18.71
N PRO A 99 -5.30 3.74 19.92
CA PRO A 99 -4.21 2.82 20.23
C PRO A 99 -4.02 1.90 19.03
N PRO A 100 -2.75 1.59 18.65
CA PRO A 100 -2.47 0.79 17.47
C PRO A 100 -3.48 -0.36 17.47
N PRO A 101 -4.27 -0.52 16.39
CA PRO A 101 -5.39 -1.45 16.42
C PRO A 101 -4.85 -2.74 17.00
N ASP A 102 -5.52 -3.23 18.05
CA ASP A 102 -5.11 -4.47 18.71
C ASP A 102 -4.78 -5.51 17.62
N PRO A 103 -3.85 -6.44 17.87
CA PRO A 103 -3.40 -7.34 16.80
C PRO A 103 -4.57 -8.00 16.05
N ALA A 104 -5.72 -8.25 16.70
CA ALA A 104 -6.92 -8.72 16.02
C ALA A 104 -7.57 -7.65 15.13
N SER A 105 -7.72 -6.40 15.55
CA SER A 105 -8.21 -5.29 14.70
C SER A 105 -7.36 -5.04 13.44
N ARG A 106 -6.03 -5.21 13.53
CA ARG A 106 -5.15 -5.16 12.34
C ARG A 106 -5.47 -6.31 11.39
N LEU A 107 -5.51 -7.54 11.90
CA LEU A 107 -5.78 -8.74 11.11
C LEU A 107 -7.20 -8.73 10.51
N ARG A 108 -8.20 -8.21 11.22
CA ARG A 108 -9.58 -8.01 10.72
C ARG A 108 -9.62 -7.02 9.56
N THR A 109 -8.86 -5.92 9.66
CA THR A 109 -8.74 -4.94 8.58
C THR A 109 -8.13 -5.57 7.34
N GLU A 110 -7.05 -6.33 7.50
CA GLU A 110 -6.39 -7.04 6.40
C GLU A 110 -7.32 -8.10 5.78
N LEU A 111 -8.03 -8.86 6.60
CA LEU A 111 -9.03 -9.84 6.18
C LEU A 111 -10.15 -9.18 5.35
N ALA A 112 -10.65 -8.03 5.79
CA ALA A 112 -11.69 -7.28 5.06
C ALA A 112 -11.19 -6.79 3.69
N VAL A 113 -9.93 -6.32 3.61
CA VAL A 113 -9.31 -5.92 2.35
C VAL A 113 -9.16 -7.11 1.40
N GLU A 114 -8.70 -8.26 1.88
CA GLU A 114 -8.55 -9.45 1.04
C GLU A 114 -9.90 -10.01 0.57
N ARG A 115 -10.95 -9.94 1.40
CA ARG A 115 -12.33 -10.28 0.99
C ARG A 115 -12.84 -9.38 -0.13
N ARG A 116 -12.69 -8.06 0.02
CA ARG A 116 -13.09 -7.09 -1.02
C ARG A 116 -12.32 -7.34 -2.33
N ARG A 117 -11.05 -7.69 -2.25
CA ARG A 117 -10.25 -8.05 -3.43
C ARG A 117 -10.77 -9.34 -4.05
N LEU A 118 -11.06 -10.38 -3.26
CA LEU A 118 -11.66 -11.61 -3.78
C LEU A 118 -12.97 -11.33 -4.53
N GLU A 119 -13.86 -10.51 -3.97
CA GLU A 119 -15.12 -10.09 -4.63
C GLU A 119 -14.85 -9.42 -5.98
N GLN A 120 -13.83 -8.57 -6.08
CA GLN A 120 -13.44 -7.96 -7.36
C GLN A 120 -12.97 -9.00 -8.38
N PHE A 121 -12.17 -9.98 -7.95
CA PHE A 121 -11.73 -11.07 -8.81
C PHE A 121 -12.91 -11.94 -9.27
N GLU A 122 -13.85 -12.26 -8.38
CA GLU A 122 -15.05 -13.05 -8.68
C GLU A 122 -16.04 -12.30 -9.59
N ALA A 123 -16.12 -10.97 -9.47
CA ALA A 123 -16.93 -10.12 -10.33
C ALA A 123 -16.27 -9.80 -11.69
N THR A 124 -15.00 -10.15 -11.90
CA THR A 124 -14.29 -9.83 -13.14
C THR A 124 -14.76 -10.73 -14.28
N VAL A 125 -15.25 -10.12 -15.37
CA VAL A 125 -15.62 -10.83 -16.59
C VAL A 125 -14.36 -11.14 -17.41
N PRO A 126 -14.02 -12.41 -17.67
CA PRO A 126 -12.86 -12.77 -18.47
C PRO A 126 -13.06 -12.36 -19.94
N VAL A 127 -12.00 -11.85 -20.57
CA VAL A 127 -12.02 -11.43 -21.99
C VAL A 127 -11.25 -12.40 -22.90
N SER A 128 -10.56 -13.37 -22.30
CA SER A 128 -9.83 -14.43 -23.01
C SER A 128 -9.61 -15.65 -22.11
N PRO A 129 -9.31 -16.83 -22.68
CA PRO A 129 -8.98 -18.02 -21.89
C PRO A 129 -7.75 -17.84 -20.98
N THR A 130 -6.77 -17.06 -21.42
CA THR A 130 -5.59 -16.72 -20.59
C THR A 130 -5.99 -15.83 -19.43
N HIS A 131 -6.86 -14.83 -19.67
CA HIS A 131 -7.37 -13.94 -18.62
C HIS A 131 -8.17 -14.73 -17.57
N LEU A 132 -9.00 -15.68 -18.00
CA LEU A 132 -9.72 -16.57 -17.10
C LEU A 132 -8.79 -17.35 -16.15
N ARG A 133 -7.74 -17.99 -16.67
CA ARG A 133 -6.78 -18.74 -15.84
C ARG A 133 -6.07 -17.87 -14.81
N LEU A 134 -5.79 -16.61 -15.15
CA LEU A 134 -5.20 -15.65 -14.23
C LEU A 134 -6.17 -15.24 -13.13
N ILE A 135 -7.43 -14.99 -13.47
CA ILE A 135 -8.50 -14.71 -12.50
C ILE A 135 -8.67 -15.91 -11.55
N GLU A 136 -8.74 -17.13 -12.07
CA GLU A 136 -8.88 -18.36 -11.28
C GLU A 136 -7.70 -18.56 -10.32
N ARG A 137 -6.46 -18.33 -10.78
CA ARG A 137 -5.27 -18.38 -9.93
C ARG A 137 -5.32 -17.31 -8.83
N GLY A 138 -5.75 -16.09 -9.18
CA GLY A 138 -5.94 -14.99 -8.24
C GLY A 138 -6.97 -15.33 -7.16
N ILE A 139 -8.16 -15.81 -7.56
CA ILE A 139 -9.22 -16.27 -6.65
C ILE A 139 -8.67 -17.31 -5.68
N ARG A 140 -7.94 -18.32 -6.18
CA ARG A 140 -7.34 -19.37 -5.33
C ARG A 140 -6.38 -18.80 -4.30
N ALA A 141 -5.48 -17.92 -4.72
CA ALA A 141 -4.51 -17.28 -3.82
C ALA A 141 -5.21 -16.42 -2.75
N LYS A 142 -6.24 -15.67 -3.15
CA LYS A 142 -7.02 -14.82 -2.22
C LYS A 142 -7.78 -15.66 -1.20
N ARG A 143 -8.42 -16.75 -1.63
CA ARG A 143 -9.09 -17.68 -0.72
C ARG A 143 -8.12 -18.28 0.30
N ALA A 144 -6.93 -18.69 -0.12
CA ALA A 144 -5.91 -19.22 0.79
C ALA A 144 -5.44 -18.16 1.80
N ARG A 145 -5.20 -16.91 1.36
CA ARG A 145 -4.83 -15.81 2.26
C ARG A 145 -5.94 -15.47 3.25
N ILE A 146 -7.19 -15.42 2.80
CA ILE A 146 -8.36 -15.17 3.65
C ILE A 146 -8.52 -16.27 4.70
N ALA A 147 -8.32 -17.54 4.33
CA ALA A 147 -8.36 -18.65 5.28
C ALA A 147 -7.30 -18.49 6.39
N LYS A 148 -6.04 -18.22 5.99
CA LYS A 148 -4.96 -17.99 6.93
C LYS A 148 -5.22 -16.80 7.86
N LEU A 149 -5.64 -15.66 7.31
CA LEU A 149 -5.96 -14.46 8.10
C LEU A 149 -7.14 -14.73 9.06
N THR A 150 -8.12 -15.54 8.65
CA THR A 150 -9.24 -15.92 9.51
C THR A 150 -8.78 -16.75 10.71
N GLU A 151 -7.83 -17.67 10.51
CA GLU A 151 -7.22 -18.44 11.61
C GLU A 151 -6.38 -17.55 12.53
N GLU A 152 -5.58 -16.66 11.97
CA GLU A 152 -4.76 -15.70 12.74
C GLU A 152 -5.64 -14.76 13.59
N VAL A 153 -6.75 -14.24 13.03
CA VAL A 153 -7.71 -13.43 13.80
C VAL A 153 -8.27 -14.21 14.98
N ARG A 154 -8.73 -15.46 14.75
CA ARG A 154 -9.29 -16.31 15.80
C ARG A 154 -8.27 -16.59 16.91
N ALA A 155 -7.04 -16.98 16.54
CA ALA A 155 -5.99 -17.27 17.50
C ALA A 155 -5.69 -16.07 18.41
N VAL A 156 -5.64 -14.86 17.86
CA VAL A 156 -5.42 -13.65 18.65
C VAL A 156 -6.63 -13.31 19.53
N GLU A 157 -7.85 -13.48 19.04
CA GLU A 157 -9.08 -13.26 19.81
C GLU A 157 -9.20 -14.25 20.98
N ASP A 158 -8.82 -15.51 20.78
CA ASP A 158 -8.87 -16.55 21.81
C ASP A 158 -7.84 -16.28 22.91
N VAL A 159 -6.62 -15.84 22.56
CA VAL A 159 -5.60 -15.40 23.54
C VAL A 159 -6.10 -14.20 24.34
N ALA A 160 -6.66 -13.19 23.67
CA ALA A 160 -7.20 -12.01 24.34
C ALA A 160 -8.39 -12.31 25.27
N ARG A 161 -9.13 -13.40 25.02
CA ARG A 161 -10.23 -13.88 25.88
C ARG A 161 -9.73 -14.72 27.06
N ALA A 162 -8.58 -15.37 26.94
CA ALA A 162 -8.00 -16.18 28.02
C ALA A 162 -7.28 -15.33 29.08
N ASP A 163 -6.78 -14.15 28.71
CA ASP A 163 -6.03 -13.23 29.58
C ASP A 163 -6.89 -12.17 30.30
N GLY A 164 -8.22 -12.17 30.11
CA GLY A 164 -9.18 -11.22 30.71
C GLY A 164 -10.19 -11.88 31.61
#